data_AF-A0AA39PP67-F1
#
_entry.id   AF-A0AA39PP67-F1
#
_cell.length_a   1.000
_cell.length_b   1.000
_cell.length_c   1.000
_cell.angle_alpha   90.00
_cell.angle_beta   90.00
_cell.angle_gamma   90.00
#
_symmetry.space_group_name_H-M   'P 1'
#
loop_
_entity.id
_entity.type
_entity.pdbx_description
1 polymer ?
#
loop_
_entity_poly.entity_id
_entity_poly.type
_entity_poly.pdbx_seq_one_letter_code
_entity_poly.pdbx_strand_id
1 'polypeptide(L)'
;MALVALTIPIMGITGEFTLQHASKRVALFAGGIGVTPFLSMLGGVHGGGWDVVLVLSTREPEVLLPLVWEVAGKKKLVVHVFSDKAVLEAGNAIMHRGWVTSGYLVERREDWVGRDMFVCGPESYRESVIEGLVEAGVEKGAIRTETFEY
;
A
#
# COMPACT_ATOMS: atom_id res chain seq x y z
N MET A 1 10.53 -26.75 -25.55
CA MET A 1 10.75 -25.34 -25.14
C MET A 1 12.08 -25.29 -24.42
N ALA A 2 13.03 -24.48 -24.88
CA ALA A 2 14.32 -24.33 -24.19
C ALA A 2 14.11 -23.46 -22.95
N LEU A 3 14.65 -23.90 -21.80
CA LEU A 3 14.73 -23.08 -20.60
C LEU A 3 15.68 -21.92 -20.87
N VAL A 4 15.16 -20.70 -20.81
CA VAL A 4 15.99 -19.49 -20.80
C VAL A 4 16.52 -19.33 -19.38
N ALA A 5 17.82 -19.48 -19.20
CA ALA A 5 18.50 -19.18 -17.94
C ALA A 5 19.18 -17.80 -18.07
N LEU A 6 18.89 -16.91 -17.12
CA LEU A 6 19.47 -15.58 -17.02
C LEU A 6 20.02 -15.39 -15.61
N THR A 7 21.32 -15.05 -15.50
CA THR A 7 21.96 -14.71 -14.23
C THR A 7 22.16 -13.20 -14.17
N ILE A 8 21.61 -12.55 -13.16
CA ILE A 8 21.71 -11.09 -12.96
C ILE A 8 22.41 -10.83 -11.62
N PRO A 9 23.44 -9.96 -11.57
CA PRO A 9 24.05 -9.57 -10.31
C PRO A 9 23.08 -8.71 -9.49
N ILE A 10 23.04 -8.95 -8.18
CA ILE A 10 22.24 -8.16 -7.22
C ILE A 10 23.18 -7.41 -6.27
N MET A 11 22.82 -6.18 -5.91
CA MET A 11 23.57 -5.39 -4.92
C MET A 11 22.87 -5.41 -3.57
N GLY A 12 23.38 -6.25 -2.67
CA GLY A 12 23.09 -6.21 -1.23
C GLY A 12 21.61 -6.21 -0.84
N ILE A 13 21.36 -5.87 0.43
CA ILE A 13 20.04 -5.56 0.98
C ILE A 13 20.18 -4.17 1.59
N THR A 14 19.38 -3.23 1.10
CA THR A 14 19.42 -1.82 1.52
C THR A 14 18.00 -1.30 1.75
N GLY A 15 17.88 -0.10 2.33
CA GLY A 15 16.61 0.61 2.51
C GLY A 15 16.10 0.56 3.96
N GLU A 16 15.46 1.66 4.38
CA GLU A 16 14.89 1.85 5.72
C GLU A 16 13.36 1.74 5.70
N PHE A 17 12.74 1.50 4.54
CA PHE A 17 11.30 1.42 4.35
C PHE A 17 10.75 0.08 4.86
N THR A 18 10.70 -0.07 6.18
CA THR A 18 10.29 -1.32 6.86
C THR A 18 9.31 -1.06 8.02
N LEU A 19 8.65 -2.13 8.48
CA LEU A 19 7.76 -2.10 9.64
C LEU A 19 8.50 -2.20 10.99
N GLN A 20 9.83 -2.26 11.02
CA GLN A 20 10.61 -2.53 12.23
C GLN A 20 10.30 -1.58 13.39
N HIS A 21 10.04 -0.31 13.07
CA HIS A 21 9.70 0.74 14.03
C HIS A 21 8.25 1.21 13.90
N ALA A 22 7.37 0.40 13.30
CA ALA A 22 5.95 0.69 13.22
C ALA A 22 5.21 0.11 14.42
N SER A 23 4.17 0.80 14.87
CA SER A 23 3.12 0.22 15.68
C SER A 23 2.37 -0.87 14.89
N LYS A 24 1.55 -1.67 15.58
CA LYS A 24 0.70 -2.67 14.92
C LYS A 24 -0.52 -2.07 14.20
N ARG A 25 -0.66 -0.74 14.15
CA ARG A 25 -1.73 -0.04 13.42
C ARG A 25 -1.09 0.74 12.28
N VAL A 26 -1.22 0.22 11.06
CA VAL A 26 -0.56 0.77 9.88
C VAL A 26 -1.53 1.06 8.77
N ALA A 27 -1.23 2.08 7.98
CA ALA A 27 -1.93 2.38 6.73
C ALA A 27 -0.93 2.43 5.57
N LEU A 28 -1.20 1.64 4.54
CA LEU A 28 -0.32 1.39 3.40
C LEU A 28 -0.98 2.00 2.16
N PHE A 29 -0.34 2.98 1.52
CA PHE A 29 -0.86 3.67 0.34
C PHE A 29 0.00 3.34 -0.88
N ALA A 30 -0.55 2.52 -1.78
CA ALA A 30 0.13 2.02 -2.97
C ALA A 30 -0.41 2.66 -4.25
N GLY A 31 0.48 3.28 -5.02
CA GLY A 31 0.23 3.65 -6.41
C GLY A 31 0.86 2.62 -7.34
N GLY A 32 0.03 1.82 -8.03
CA GLY A 32 0.47 0.78 -8.97
C GLY A 32 1.46 -0.21 -8.33
N ILE A 33 2.66 -0.32 -8.91
CA ILE A 33 3.72 -1.23 -8.43
C ILE A 33 4.27 -0.84 -7.04
N GLY A 34 3.90 0.34 -6.53
CA GLY A 34 4.00 0.74 -5.12
C GLY A 34 3.51 -0.28 -4.11
N VAL A 35 2.69 -1.24 -4.53
CA VAL A 35 2.23 -2.35 -3.71
C VAL A 35 3.35 -3.32 -3.32
N THR A 36 4.42 -3.42 -4.10
CA THR A 36 5.48 -4.44 -3.93
C THR A 36 6.13 -4.46 -2.53
N PRO A 37 6.64 -3.33 -1.99
CA PRO A 37 7.15 -3.31 -0.62
C PRO A 37 6.08 -3.73 0.40
N PHE A 38 4.81 -3.42 0.16
CA PHE A 38 3.71 -3.79 1.05
C PHE A 38 3.37 -5.27 0.99
N LEU A 39 3.53 -5.93 -0.15
CA LEU A 39 3.42 -7.39 -0.23
C LEU A 39 4.46 -8.05 0.67
N SER A 40 5.71 -7.58 0.62
CA SER A 40 6.79 -8.03 1.50
C SER A 40 6.48 -7.75 2.98
N MET A 41 5.99 -6.56 3.31
CA MET A 41 5.59 -6.20 4.68
C MET A 41 4.44 -7.08 5.19
N LEU A 42 3.39 -7.27 4.40
CA LEU A 42 2.24 -8.12 4.74
C LEU A 42 2.64 -9.59 4.91
N GLY A 43 3.58 -10.08 4.12
CA GLY A 43 4.15 -11.42 4.25
C GLY A 43 5.06 -11.57 5.48
N GLY A 44 5.80 -10.52 5.83
CA GLY A 44 6.73 -10.51 6.98
C GLY A 44 6.06 -10.30 8.34
N VAL A 45 4.82 -9.83 8.37
CA VAL A 45 4.05 -9.64 9.60
C VAL A 45 3.55 -10.98 10.14
N HIS A 46 4.06 -11.34 11.33
CA HIS A 46 3.69 -12.55 12.07
C HIS A 46 3.07 -12.21 13.43
N GLY A 47 2.19 -13.09 13.93
CA GLY A 47 1.46 -12.91 15.19
C GLY A 47 0.19 -12.06 15.07
N GLY A 48 -0.65 -12.11 16.09
CA GLY A 48 -1.92 -11.37 16.14
C GLY A 48 -1.78 -9.89 16.48
N GLY A 49 -2.89 -9.16 16.31
CA GLY A 49 -3.05 -7.77 16.74
C GLY A 49 -2.64 -6.71 15.74
N TRP A 50 -2.30 -7.10 14.50
CA TRP A 50 -2.09 -6.16 13.41
C TRP A 50 -3.42 -5.67 12.86
N ASP A 51 -3.57 -4.36 12.78
CA ASP A 51 -4.68 -3.65 12.17
C ASP A 51 -4.14 -2.89 10.96
N VAL A 52 -4.38 -3.44 9.77
CA VAL A 52 -3.81 -2.93 8.52
C VAL A 52 -4.92 -2.39 7.63
N VAL A 53 -4.72 -1.16 7.14
CA VAL A 53 -5.51 -0.61 6.03
C VAL A 53 -4.59 -0.50 4.83
N LEU A 54 -4.98 -1.08 3.70
CA LEU A 54 -4.30 -0.92 2.42
C LEU A 54 -5.19 -0.10 1.49
N VAL A 55 -4.65 0.98 0.94
CA VAL A 55 -5.25 1.78 -0.12
C VAL A 55 -4.43 1.56 -1.38
N LEU A 56 -5.02 0.89 -2.37
CA LEU A 56 -4.38 0.53 -3.64
C LEU A 56 -5.01 1.31 -4.79
N SER A 57 -4.27 2.24 -5.37
CA SER A 57 -4.62 2.92 -6.62
C SER A 57 -3.98 2.19 -7.80
N THR A 58 -4.76 1.62 -8.71
CA THR A 58 -4.21 0.83 -9.83
C THR A 58 -5.10 0.81 -11.07
N ARG A 59 -4.46 0.67 -12.25
CA ARG A 59 -5.12 0.43 -13.54
C ARG A 59 -5.28 -1.06 -13.86
N GLU A 60 -4.71 -1.93 -13.03
CA GLU A 60 -4.69 -3.38 -13.18
C GLU A 60 -5.11 -4.07 -11.87
N PRO A 61 -6.30 -3.73 -11.32
CA PRO A 61 -6.76 -4.34 -10.07
C PRO A 61 -6.95 -5.85 -10.19
N GLU A 62 -7.27 -6.37 -11.39
CA GLU A 62 -7.35 -7.80 -11.69
C GLU A 62 -6.02 -8.55 -11.53
N VAL A 63 -4.89 -7.85 -11.60
CA VAL A 63 -3.54 -8.42 -11.43
C VAL A 63 -3.04 -8.23 -10.00
N LEU A 64 -3.14 -7.01 -9.45
CA LEU A 64 -2.51 -6.69 -8.18
C LEU A 64 -3.32 -7.16 -6.96
N LEU A 65 -4.65 -7.15 -7.06
CA LEU A 65 -5.50 -7.53 -5.93
C LEU A 65 -5.37 -9.01 -5.53
N PRO A 66 -5.29 -9.98 -6.47
CA PRO A 66 -4.97 -11.37 -6.12
C PRO A 66 -3.67 -11.53 -5.33
N LEU A 67 -2.61 -10.78 -5.69
CA LEU A 67 -1.32 -10.82 -4.99
C LEU A 67 -1.44 -10.35 -3.54
N VAL A 68 -2.23 -9.29 -3.30
CA VAL A 68 -2.54 -8.81 -1.95
C VAL A 68 -3.22 -9.91 -1.14
N TRP A 69 -4.20 -10.60 -1.72
CA TRP A 69 -4.93 -11.65 -1.02
C TRP A 69 -4.10 -12.90 -0.75
N GLU A 70 -3.19 -13.25 -1.66
CA GLU A 70 -2.24 -14.34 -1.48
C GLU A 70 -1.37 -14.14 -0.22
N VAL A 71 -0.88 -12.91 0.01
CA VAL A 71 -0.02 -12.60 1.17
C VAL A 71 -0.80 -12.24 2.44
N ALA A 72 -2.04 -11.75 2.32
CA ALA A 72 -2.84 -11.29 3.45
C ALA A 72 -3.15 -12.42 4.43
N GLY A 73 -3.51 -13.61 3.96
CA GLY A 73 -3.89 -14.75 4.81
C GLY A 73 -5.05 -14.41 5.77
N LYS A 74 -4.94 -14.76 7.06
CA LYS A 74 -5.99 -14.55 8.09
C LYS A 74 -5.86 -13.20 8.85
N LYS A 75 -5.12 -12.23 8.32
CA LYS A 75 -4.86 -10.95 9.01
C LYS A 75 -6.10 -10.04 8.97
N LYS A 76 -6.25 -9.16 9.97
CA LYS A 76 -7.25 -8.08 9.92
C LYS A 76 -6.76 -7.02 8.94
N LEU A 77 -7.11 -7.20 7.68
CA LEU A 77 -6.75 -6.34 6.56
C LEU A 77 -8.02 -5.75 5.95
N VAL A 78 -8.10 -4.42 5.94
CA VAL A 78 -9.09 -3.68 5.16
C VAL A 78 -8.42 -3.19 3.88
N VAL A 79 -9.01 -3.50 2.72
CA VAL A 79 -8.45 -3.10 1.42
C VAL A 79 -9.42 -2.17 0.71
N HIS A 80 -8.95 -0.97 0.37
CA HIS A 80 -9.62 -0.02 -0.51
C HIS A 80 -8.91 -0.02 -1.85
N VAL A 81 -9.64 -0.18 -2.95
CA VAL A 81 -9.08 -0.18 -4.29
C VAL A 81 -9.66 0.96 -5.09
N PHE A 82 -8.80 1.83 -5.61
CA PHE A 82 -9.14 2.93 -6.50
C PHE A 82 -8.78 2.54 -7.93
N SER A 83 -9.81 2.33 -8.75
CA SER A 83 -9.65 1.94 -10.16
C SER A 83 -10.89 2.26 -10.99
N ASP A 84 -10.70 2.58 -12.27
CA ASP A 84 -11.79 2.70 -13.24
C ASP A 84 -12.23 1.35 -13.82
N LYS A 85 -11.48 0.28 -13.56
CA LYS A 85 -11.84 -1.07 -13.97
C LYS A 85 -12.67 -1.77 -12.89
N ALA A 86 -13.74 -2.44 -13.32
CA ALA A 86 -14.46 -3.37 -12.47
C ALA A 86 -13.69 -4.70 -12.35
N VAL A 87 -13.69 -5.29 -11.16
CA VAL A 87 -13.11 -6.62 -10.90
C VAL A 87 -14.24 -7.56 -10.50
N LEU A 88 -14.30 -8.73 -11.14
CA LEU A 88 -15.33 -9.74 -10.87
C LEU A 88 -15.15 -10.38 -9.49
N GLU A 89 -13.89 -10.60 -9.08
CA GLU A 89 -13.53 -11.24 -7.81
C GLU A 89 -12.71 -10.27 -6.94
N ALA A 90 -13.37 -9.24 -6.41
CA ALA A 90 -12.72 -8.27 -5.53
C ALA A 90 -12.52 -8.79 -4.08
N GLY A 91 -13.07 -9.97 -3.75
CA GLY A 91 -13.10 -10.47 -2.38
C GLY A 91 -13.86 -9.51 -1.46
N ASN A 92 -13.26 -9.15 -0.33
CA ASN A 92 -13.78 -8.16 0.62
C ASN A 92 -13.20 -6.74 0.39
N ALA A 93 -12.57 -6.48 -0.77
CA ALA A 93 -12.09 -5.13 -1.08
C ALA A 93 -13.26 -4.16 -1.28
N ILE A 94 -13.05 -2.92 -0.82
CA ILE A 94 -13.96 -1.80 -1.03
C ILE A 94 -13.49 -1.08 -2.30
N MET A 95 -14.31 -1.14 -3.35
CA MET A 95 -13.99 -0.56 -4.66
C MET A 95 -14.42 0.90 -4.74
N HIS A 96 -13.53 1.75 -5.24
CA HIS A 96 -13.72 3.18 -5.51
C HIS A 96 -13.36 3.45 -6.97
N ARG A 97 -14.08 4.37 -7.62
CA ARG A 97 -13.72 4.82 -8.98
C ARG A 97 -12.73 5.97 -8.94
N GLY A 98 -11.90 6.09 -9.96
CA GLY A 98 -10.92 7.16 -10.09
C GLY A 98 -9.77 7.07 -9.09
N TRP A 99 -9.33 8.23 -8.61
CA TRP A 99 -8.14 8.41 -7.78
C TRP A 99 -8.50 8.65 -6.31
N VAL A 100 -7.56 8.38 -5.41
CA VAL A 100 -7.66 8.82 -4.01
C VAL A 100 -7.70 10.35 -4.00
N THR A 101 -8.69 10.94 -3.33
CA THR A 101 -8.86 12.39 -3.22
C THR A 101 -8.60 12.86 -1.79
N SER A 102 -8.23 14.13 -1.62
CA SER A 102 -8.11 14.73 -0.29
C SER A 102 -9.43 14.66 0.49
N GLY A 103 -10.57 14.92 -0.18
CA GLY A 103 -11.89 14.79 0.42
C GLY A 103 -12.14 13.40 1.01
N TYR A 104 -11.80 12.33 0.29
CA TYR A 104 -11.89 10.96 0.80
C TYR A 104 -11.03 10.75 2.06
N LEU A 105 -9.82 11.32 2.09
CA LEU A 105 -8.91 11.18 3.23
C LEU A 105 -9.42 11.98 4.44
N VAL A 106 -9.90 13.20 4.24
CA VAL A 106 -10.45 14.07 5.29
C VAL A 106 -11.71 13.48 5.91
N GLU A 107 -12.65 12.99 5.08
CA GLU A 107 -13.88 12.33 5.55
C GLU A 107 -13.58 11.10 6.41
N ARG A 108 -12.44 10.45 6.18
CA ARG A 108 -12.01 9.24 6.87
C ARG A 108 -10.87 9.46 7.86
N ARG A 109 -10.69 10.69 8.35
CA ARG A 109 -9.58 11.05 9.27
C ARG A 109 -9.35 10.07 10.43
N GLU A 110 -10.42 9.49 10.97
CA GLU A 110 -10.33 8.52 12.08
C GLU A 110 -9.69 7.19 11.68
N ASP A 111 -9.71 6.83 10.40
CA ASP A 111 -9.00 5.67 9.88
C ASP A 111 -7.49 5.90 9.87
N TRP A 112 -7.03 7.16 9.81
CA TRP A 112 -5.62 7.50 9.60
C TRP A 112 -4.93 7.94 10.89
N VAL A 113 -5.56 8.83 11.66
CA VAL A 113 -4.92 9.43 12.83
C VAL A 113 -4.54 8.34 13.85
N GLY A 114 -3.27 8.39 14.29
CA GLY A 114 -2.71 7.41 15.23
C GLY A 114 -2.26 6.09 14.59
N ARG A 115 -2.16 6.01 13.26
CA ARG A 115 -1.47 4.92 12.55
C ARG A 115 -0.14 5.38 11.98
N ASP A 116 0.79 4.45 11.80
CA ASP A 116 1.98 4.69 11.00
C ASP A 116 1.63 4.64 9.51
N MET A 117 2.03 5.68 8.77
CA MET A 117 1.71 5.82 7.36
C MET A 117 2.89 5.40 6.50
N PHE A 118 2.60 4.59 5.49
CA PHE A 118 3.56 4.20 4.47
C PHE A 118 2.99 4.51 3.10
N VAL A 119 3.70 5.30 2.30
CA VAL A 119 3.25 5.72 0.97
C VAL A 119 4.31 5.34 -0.07
N CYS A 120 3.92 4.60 -1.11
CA CYS A 120 4.82 4.21 -2.18
C CYS A 120 4.09 4.24 -3.53
N GLY A 121 4.71 4.84 -4.54
CA GLY A 121 4.13 5.01 -5.87
C GLY A 121 4.78 6.15 -6.65
N PRO A 122 4.24 6.48 -7.84
CA PRO A 122 4.69 7.61 -8.64
C PRO A 122 4.67 8.92 -7.85
N GLU A 123 5.54 9.88 -8.20
CA GLU A 123 5.65 11.17 -7.52
C GLU A 123 4.31 11.88 -7.34
N SER A 124 3.56 12.06 -8.43
CA SER A 124 2.25 12.72 -8.40
C SER A 124 1.23 12.03 -7.48
N TYR A 125 1.30 10.69 -7.37
CA TYR A 125 0.47 9.94 -6.44
C TYR A 125 0.89 10.20 -4.99
N ARG A 126 2.20 10.14 -4.70
CA ARG A 126 2.72 10.35 -3.35
C ARG A 126 2.40 11.75 -2.86
N GLU A 127 2.67 12.77 -3.66
CA GLU A 127 2.39 14.18 -3.30
C GLU A 127 0.92 14.37 -2.95
N SER A 128 0.01 13.93 -3.83
CA SER A 128 -1.43 14.04 -3.61
C SER A 128 -1.91 13.32 -2.34
N VAL A 129 -1.40 12.12 -2.08
CA VAL A 129 -1.75 11.36 -0.86
C VAL A 129 -1.18 12.02 0.40
N ILE A 130 0.07 12.48 0.36
CA ILE A 130 0.72 13.13 1.51
C ILE A 130 -0.01 14.43 1.87
N GLU A 131 -0.32 15.26 0.87
CA GLU A 131 -1.09 16.49 1.08
C GLU A 131 -2.46 16.21 1.70
N GLY A 132 -3.20 15.24 1.15
CA GLY A 132 -4.50 14.86 1.69
C GLY A 132 -4.44 14.22 3.08
N LEU A 133 -3.39 13.46 3.41
CA LEU A 133 -3.20 12.92 4.76
C LEU A 133 -2.89 14.01 5.77
N VAL A 134 -2.06 14.99 5.40
CA VAL A 134 -1.77 16.15 6.24
C VAL A 134 -3.03 16.99 6.46
N GLU A 135 -3.84 17.20 5.42
CA GLU A 135 -5.14 17.88 5.53
C GLU A 135 -6.11 17.10 6.43
N ALA A 136 -6.06 15.77 6.41
CA ALA A 136 -6.83 14.90 7.31
C ALA A 136 -6.32 14.90 8.77
N GLY A 137 -5.24 15.63 9.07
CA GLY A 137 -4.68 15.78 10.42
C GLY A 137 -3.59 14.76 10.78
N VAL A 138 -3.02 14.06 9.81
CA VAL A 138 -1.84 13.22 10.04
C VAL A 138 -0.59 14.09 10.13
N GLU A 139 0.22 13.86 11.16
CA GLU A 139 1.51 14.54 11.28
C GLU A 139 2.45 14.12 10.14
N LYS A 140 3.03 15.08 9.43
CA LYS A 140 3.92 14.81 8.29
C LYS A 140 5.09 13.89 8.66
N GLY A 141 5.61 13.99 9.90
CA GLY A 141 6.69 13.13 10.40
C GLY A 141 6.31 11.66 10.62
N ALA A 142 5.01 11.35 10.71
CA ALA A 142 4.50 9.98 10.78
C ALA A 142 4.35 9.33 9.40
N ILE A 143 4.59 10.07 8.31
CA ILE A 143 4.48 9.61 6.93
C ILE A 143 5.84 9.18 6.40
N ARG A 144 6.00 7.87 6.22
CA ARG A 144 7.17 7.26 5.60
C ARG A 144 6.91 7.06 4.12
N THR A 145 7.87 7.40 3.29
CA THR A 145 7.73 7.33 1.83
C THR A 145 8.94 6.64 1.22
N GLU A 146 8.72 5.90 0.14
CA GLU A 146 9.79 5.33 -0.69
C GLU A 146 9.53 5.66 -2.16
N THR A 147 10.59 5.85 -2.93
CA THR A 147 10.53 6.10 -4.38
C THR A 147 11.08 4.91 -5.17
N PHE A 148 10.66 4.78 -6.43
CA PHE A 148 11.21 3.78 -7.37
C PHE A 148 12.29 4.38 -8.28
N GLU A 149 12.82 5.54 -7.92
CA GLU A 149 13.83 6.24 -8.69
C GLU A 149 15.20 5.78 -8.21
N TYR A 150 15.87 4.96 -9.04
CA TYR A 150 17.26 4.56 -8.89
C TYR A 150 18.10 5.22 -9.97
#